data_AF-A0A8S9TTK4-F1
#
_entry.id   AF-A0A8S9TTK4-F1
#
_cell.length_a   1.000
_cell.length_b   1.000
_cell.length_c   1.000
_cell.angle_alpha   90.00
_cell.angle_beta   90.00
_cell.angle_gamma   90.00
#
_symmetry.space_group_name_H-M   'P 1'
#
loop_
_entity.id
_entity.type
_entity.pdbx_description
1 polymer ?
#
loop_
_entity_poly.entity_id
_entity_poly.type
_entity_poly.pdbx_seq_one_letter_code
_entity_poly.pdbx_strand_id
1 'polypeptide(L)'
;MLRITGNYGEVSGLKVNQTKTLIIALHPSGLLSGVGTDNPIPVQTASSFHRYLGAQIGGTGITDYTWTKTVKQLAIRLRLAQLKTLAPAPRAMIAAAIIMPKLLFVARHTWPTTAWLFELQARILNFVWHDLFSDTGVSGRHWISQDIAALPRKEGGLAVPNVKAEVLALAATEVTRWALTSNCTMLIAGDILFSGTTGSGASETYVPLGFRTFGISGLPYPDSL
;
A
#
# COMPACT_ATOMS: atom_id res chain seq x y z
N MET A 1 -9.10 -28.13 -7.87
CA MET A 1 -8.46 -27.01 -8.57
C MET A 1 -7.08 -27.40 -9.11
N LEU A 2 -6.16 -27.90 -8.29
CA LEU A 2 -4.82 -28.37 -8.75
C LEU A 2 -4.84 -29.48 -9.82
N ARG A 3 -5.77 -30.43 -9.73
CA ARG A 3 -5.98 -31.46 -10.76
C ARG A 3 -6.32 -30.87 -12.15
N ILE A 4 -7.10 -29.79 -12.18
CA ILE A 4 -7.50 -29.14 -13.44
C ILE A 4 -6.30 -28.42 -14.05
N THR A 5 -5.48 -27.76 -13.22
CA THR A 5 -4.23 -27.14 -13.66
C THR A 5 -3.23 -28.17 -14.18
N GLY A 6 -3.18 -29.36 -13.57
CA GLY A 6 -2.38 -30.50 -14.07
C GLY A 6 -2.81 -30.94 -15.47
N ASN A 7 -4.11 -31.19 -15.66
CA ASN A 7 -4.66 -31.57 -16.96
C ASN A 7 -4.42 -30.48 -18.03
N TYR A 8 -4.54 -29.19 -17.68
CA TYR A 8 -4.19 -28.10 -18.59
C TYR A 8 -2.69 -28.08 -18.92
N GLY A 9 -1.84 -28.37 -17.93
CA GLY A 9 -0.39 -28.48 -18.12
C GLY A 9 0.00 -29.61 -19.07
N GLU A 10 -0.71 -30.74 -19.02
CA GLU A 10 -0.53 -31.86 -19.97
C GLU A 10 -0.88 -31.47 -21.40
N VAL A 11 -1.94 -30.69 -21.60
CA VAL A 11 -2.37 -30.23 -22.94
C VAL A 11 -1.50 -29.08 -23.47
N SER A 12 -1.05 -28.17 -22.60
CA SER A 12 -0.28 -26.96 -22.99
C SER A 12 1.24 -27.15 -22.96
N GLY A 13 1.74 -28.22 -22.35
CA GLY A 13 3.16 -28.43 -22.09
C GLY A 13 3.72 -27.57 -20.94
N LEU A 14 2.90 -26.75 -20.27
CA LEU A 14 3.32 -25.89 -19.17
C LEU A 14 3.28 -26.63 -17.83
N LYS A 15 4.32 -26.45 -17.00
CA LYS A 15 4.39 -27.02 -15.65
C LYS A 15 4.36 -25.93 -14.59
N VAL A 16 3.60 -26.18 -13.52
CA VAL A 16 3.57 -25.30 -12.34
C VAL A 16 4.92 -25.36 -11.65
N ASN A 17 5.52 -24.19 -11.40
CA ASN A 17 6.75 -24.11 -10.62
C ASN A 17 6.43 -24.15 -9.13
N GLN A 18 6.51 -25.35 -8.55
CA GLN A 18 6.18 -25.59 -7.14
C GLN A 18 6.98 -24.72 -6.16
N THR A 19 8.18 -24.25 -6.52
CA THR A 19 8.99 -23.38 -5.64
C THR A 19 8.53 -21.91 -5.66
N LYS A 20 7.77 -21.50 -6.69
CA LYS A 20 7.18 -20.15 -6.82
C LYS A 20 5.68 -20.13 -6.56
N THR A 21 5.06 -21.30 -6.41
CA THR A 21 3.63 -21.44 -6.14
C THR A 21 3.42 -21.66 -4.66
N LEU A 22 2.46 -20.96 -4.09
CA LEU A 22 2.07 -21.11 -2.69
C LEU A 22 0.55 -20.93 -2.54
N ILE A 23 -0.02 -21.56 -1.52
CA ILE A 23 -1.43 -21.41 -1.18
C ILE A 23 -1.54 -20.36 -0.09
N ILE A 24 -2.46 -19.40 -0.26
CA ILE A 24 -2.67 -18.29 0.68
C ILE A 24 -4.06 -18.40 1.26
N ALA A 25 -4.15 -18.34 2.58
CA ALA A 25 -5.43 -18.17 3.26
C ALA A 25 -5.86 -16.70 3.14
N LEU A 26 -7.05 -16.46 2.59
CA LEU A 26 -7.63 -15.11 2.52
C LEU A 26 -8.29 -14.69 3.84
N HIS A 27 -8.57 -15.65 4.73
CA HIS A 27 -9.18 -15.39 6.02
C HIS A 27 -8.12 -14.91 7.03
N PRO A 28 -8.41 -13.89 7.88
CA PRO A 28 -7.45 -13.34 8.85
C PRO A 28 -6.91 -14.39 9.83
N SER A 29 -7.73 -15.35 10.23
CA SER A 29 -7.34 -16.44 11.15
C SER A 29 -6.57 -17.58 10.46
N GLY A 30 -6.19 -17.41 9.19
CA GLY A 30 -5.47 -18.42 8.42
C GLY A 30 -6.37 -19.53 7.86
N LEU A 31 -5.76 -20.68 7.58
CA LEU A 31 -6.45 -21.85 7.05
C LEU A 31 -7.38 -22.43 8.13
N LEU A 32 -8.63 -22.75 7.79
CA LEU A 32 -9.53 -23.44 8.70
C LEU A 32 -9.02 -24.87 8.98
N SER A 33 -9.06 -25.29 10.24
CA SER A 33 -8.72 -26.64 10.67
C SER A 33 -9.51 -27.67 9.86
N GLY A 34 -8.82 -28.58 9.15
CA GLY A 34 -9.44 -29.63 8.33
C GLY A 34 -9.21 -29.51 6.82
N VAL A 35 -8.61 -28.41 6.34
CA VAL A 35 -8.11 -28.36 4.95
C VAL A 35 -6.79 -29.12 4.87
N GLY A 36 -6.85 -30.36 4.39
CA GLY A 36 -5.72 -31.29 4.31
C GLY A 36 -4.49 -30.71 3.60
N THR A 37 -3.32 -30.91 4.20
CA THR A 37 -2.00 -30.46 3.75
C THR A 37 -1.32 -31.44 2.79
N ASP A 38 -2.01 -32.45 2.28
CA ASP A 38 -1.44 -33.46 1.36
C ASP A 38 -1.10 -32.91 -0.05
N ASN A 39 -1.00 -31.60 -0.19
CA ASN A 39 -0.62 -30.94 -1.43
C ASN A 39 0.90 -30.74 -1.49
N PRO A 40 1.55 -30.98 -2.65
CA PRO A 40 2.98 -30.72 -2.83
C PRO A 40 3.33 -29.21 -2.83
N ILE A 41 2.34 -28.33 -2.74
CA ILE A 41 2.51 -26.88 -2.75
C ILE A 41 2.43 -26.37 -1.31
N PRO A 42 3.43 -25.58 -0.86
CA PRO A 42 3.44 -25.07 0.50
C PRO A 42 2.27 -24.11 0.75
N VAL A 43 1.64 -24.28 1.91
CA VAL A 43 0.64 -23.34 2.44
C VAL A 43 1.36 -22.24 3.20
N GLN A 44 0.98 -21.00 2.96
CA GLN A 44 1.52 -19.84 3.65
C GLN A 44 1.19 -19.89 5.15
N THR A 45 2.22 -19.77 5.99
CA THR A 45 2.04 -19.66 7.44
C THR A 45 1.71 -18.22 7.84
N ALA A 46 1.03 -18.05 8.98
CA ALA A 46 0.63 -16.75 9.50
C ALA A 46 1.79 -15.78 9.82
N SER A 47 3.03 -16.25 9.84
CA SER A 47 4.25 -15.45 10.09
C SER A 47 5.09 -15.20 8.84
N SER A 48 4.72 -15.80 7.70
CA SER A 48 5.49 -15.68 6.45
C SER A 48 4.94 -14.59 5.54
N PHE A 49 5.84 -13.88 4.85
CA PHE A 49 5.49 -12.82 3.91
C PHE A 49 5.97 -13.20 2.51
N HIS A 50 5.08 -13.10 1.52
CA HIS A 50 5.39 -13.39 0.12
C HIS A 50 5.14 -12.17 -0.76
N ARG A 51 5.50 -12.25 -2.05
CA ARG A 51 5.31 -11.16 -3.01
C ARG A 51 4.37 -11.58 -4.13
N TYR A 52 3.40 -10.72 -4.43
CA TYR A 52 2.59 -10.81 -5.63
C TYR A 52 2.59 -9.45 -6.34
N LEU A 53 3.02 -9.44 -7.61
CA LEU A 53 3.13 -8.24 -8.44
C LEU A 53 3.88 -7.05 -7.79
N GLY A 54 4.81 -7.34 -6.87
CA GLY A 54 5.57 -6.31 -6.15
C GLY A 54 5.01 -5.92 -4.78
N ALA A 55 3.72 -6.16 -4.53
CA ALA A 55 3.10 -6.00 -3.21
C ALA A 55 3.50 -7.16 -2.28
N GLN A 56 3.59 -6.89 -0.97
CA GLN A 56 3.74 -7.96 0.01
C GLN A 56 2.37 -8.52 0.35
N ILE A 57 2.29 -9.83 0.61
CA ILE A 57 1.05 -10.53 0.95
C ILE A 57 1.24 -11.52 2.10
N GLY A 58 0.15 -11.70 2.85
CA GLY A 58 0.03 -12.56 4.02
C GLY A 58 0.89 -12.13 5.20
N GLY A 59 0.87 -12.93 6.26
CA GLY A 59 1.53 -12.63 7.51
C GLY A 59 0.76 -11.62 8.39
N THR A 60 0.77 -11.81 9.70
CA THR A 60 0.32 -10.78 10.65
C THR A 60 1.34 -9.63 10.70
N GLY A 61 0.91 -8.37 10.77
CA GLY A 61 1.83 -7.22 10.80
C GLY A 61 2.42 -6.84 9.44
N ILE A 62 1.73 -7.20 8.35
CA ILE A 62 2.16 -6.93 6.97
C ILE A 62 2.47 -5.46 6.69
N THR A 63 1.76 -4.54 7.34
CA THR A 63 1.94 -3.09 7.19
C THR A 63 3.36 -2.68 7.53
N ASP A 64 3.82 -2.98 8.74
CA ASP A 64 5.15 -2.58 9.19
C ASP A 64 6.26 -3.27 8.42
N TYR A 65 6.08 -4.56 8.09
CA TYR A 65 7.03 -5.28 7.26
C TYR A 65 7.18 -4.63 5.88
N THR A 66 6.07 -4.25 5.24
CA THR A 66 6.05 -3.68 3.90
C THR A 66 6.70 -2.31 3.84
N TRP A 67 6.37 -1.43 4.79
CA TRP A 67 6.94 -0.09 4.86
C TRP A 67 8.42 -0.11 5.22
N THR A 68 8.83 -0.94 6.18
CA THR A 68 10.25 -1.17 6.51
C THR A 68 11.05 -1.63 5.30
N LYS A 69 10.52 -2.60 4.55
CA LYS A 69 11.16 -3.11 3.32
C LYS A 69 11.24 -2.04 2.23
N THR A 70 10.22 -1.21 2.12
CA THR A 70 10.15 -0.11 1.15
C THR A 70 11.19 0.96 1.45
N VAL A 71 11.32 1.37 2.70
CA VAL A 71 12.37 2.30 3.16
C VAL A 71 13.76 1.75 2.84
N LYS A 72 14.03 0.48 3.14
CA LYS A 72 15.32 -0.17 2.82
C LYS A 72 15.62 -0.16 1.32
N GLN A 73 14.62 -0.46 0.48
CA GLN A 73 14.77 -0.40 -0.98
C GLN A 73 15.06 1.01 -1.49
N LEU A 74 14.38 2.02 -0.92
CA LEU A 74 14.60 3.42 -1.27
C LEU A 74 15.99 3.88 -0.84
N ALA A 75 16.43 3.54 0.37
CA ALA A 75 17.78 3.86 0.85
C ALA A 75 18.87 3.33 -0.11
N ILE A 76 18.72 2.08 -0.58
CA ILE A 76 19.65 1.49 -1.56
C ILE A 76 19.60 2.25 -2.89
N ARG A 77 18.41 2.55 -3.41
CA ARG A 77 18.25 3.27 -4.70
C ARG A 77 18.79 4.69 -4.65
N LEU A 78 18.64 5.38 -3.53
CA LEU A 78 19.09 6.76 -3.36
C LEU A 78 20.59 6.86 -3.11
N ARG A 79 21.30 5.75 -2.87
CA ARG A 79 22.73 5.77 -2.54
C ARG A 79 23.58 6.53 -3.56
N LEU A 80 23.28 6.38 -4.85
CA LEU A 80 23.99 7.12 -5.90
C LEU A 80 23.63 8.61 -5.93
N ALA A 81 22.38 8.96 -5.63
CA ALA A 81 21.96 10.35 -5.51
C ALA A 81 22.71 11.03 -4.35
N GLN A 82 22.80 10.34 -3.20
CA GLN A 82 23.51 10.80 -2.00
C GLN A 82 25.02 11.02 -2.19
N LEU A 83 25.60 10.44 -3.23
CA LEU A 83 27.03 10.65 -3.54
C LEU A 83 27.25 11.80 -4.52
N LYS A 84 26.19 12.30 -5.18
CA LYS A 84 26.29 13.24 -6.31
C LYS A 84 25.58 14.58 -6.08
N THR A 85 24.60 14.68 -5.20
CA THR A 85 23.75 15.87 -5.12
C THR A 85 24.21 16.90 -4.10
N LEU A 86 24.59 18.10 -4.58
CA LEU A 86 25.10 19.17 -3.72
C LEU A 86 24.02 20.11 -3.16
N ALA A 87 22.81 20.19 -3.74
CA ALA A 87 21.80 21.18 -3.36
C ALA A 87 20.40 20.60 -3.02
N PRO A 88 19.60 21.26 -2.14
CA PRO A 88 18.25 20.81 -1.78
C PRO A 88 17.25 20.76 -2.94
N ALA A 89 17.32 21.70 -3.90
CA ALA A 89 16.34 21.77 -4.99
C ALA A 89 16.38 20.55 -5.94
N PRO A 90 17.55 20.05 -6.41
CA PRO A 90 17.64 18.78 -7.12
C PRO A 90 17.19 17.57 -6.28
N ARG A 91 17.50 17.56 -4.97
CA ARG A 91 17.06 16.48 -4.07
C ARG A 91 15.54 16.44 -3.92
N ALA A 92 14.87 17.60 -3.89
CA ALA A 92 13.41 17.69 -3.92
C ALA A 92 12.82 17.10 -5.22
N MET A 93 13.46 17.30 -6.38
CA MET A 93 13.04 16.65 -7.63
C MET A 93 13.18 15.13 -7.55
N ILE A 94 14.28 14.65 -6.98
CA ILE A 94 14.52 13.22 -6.81
C ILE A 94 13.49 12.61 -5.87
N ALA A 95 13.12 13.32 -4.79
CA ALA A 95 12.05 12.90 -3.90
C ALA A 95 10.71 12.77 -4.65
N ALA A 96 10.36 13.78 -5.46
CA ALA A 96 9.13 13.75 -6.26
C ALA A 96 9.15 12.65 -7.35
N ALA A 97 10.30 12.41 -8.00
CA ALA A 97 10.40 11.51 -9.15
C ALA A 97 10.70 10.05 -8.78
N ILE A 98 11.30 9.78 -7.62
CA ILE A 98 11.75 8.43 -7.23
C ILE A 98 11.06 7.97 -5.94
N ILE A 99 11.04 8.81 -4.91
CA ILE A 99 10.51 8.43 -3.60
C ILE A 99 8.99 8.33 -3.68
N MET A 100 8.31 9.41 -4.08
CA MET A 100 6.85 9.45 -4.08
C MET A 100 6.18 8.36 -4.93
N PRO A 101 6.60 8.07 -6.17
CA PRO A 101 5.96 7.01 -6.96
C PRO A 101 6.09 5.65 -6.29
N LYS A 102 7.21 5.37 -5.62
CA LYS A 102 7.40 4.13 -4.88
C LYS A 102 6.50 4.07 -3.64
N LEU A 103 6.36 5.18 -2.91
CA LEU A 103 5.48 5.24 -1.74
C LEU A 103 4.01 5.08 -2.14
N LEU A 104 3.55 5.78 -3.19
CA LEU A 104 2.18 5.70 -3.68
C LEU A 104 1.84 4.30 -4.22
N PHE A 105 2.78 3.65 -4.92
CA PHE A 105 2.61 2.26 -5.33
C PHE A 105 2.36 1.33 -4.14
N VAL A 106 3.12 1.51 -3.05
CA VAL A 106 2.96 0.69 -1.83
C VAL A 106 1.67 1.04 -1.09
N ALA A 107 1.36 2.34 -0.95
CA ALA A 107 0.15 2.82 -0.28
C ALA A 107 -1.13 2.27 -0.90
N ARG A 108 -1.16 2.06 -2.23
CA ARG A 108 -2.28 1.40 -2.94
C ARG A 108 -2.57 -0.01 -2.43
N HIS A 109 -1.55 -0.74 -1.99
CA HIS A 109 -1.68 -2.14 -1.56
C HIS A 109 -1.66 -2.31 -0.04
N THR A 110 -1.04 -1.38 0.67
CA THR A 110 -0.85 -1.44 2.11
C THR A 110 -0.87 -0.01 2.64
N TRP A 111 -2.00 0.40 3.19
CA TRP A 111 -2.19 1.77 3.66
C TRP A 111 -1.21 2.12 4.80
N PRO A 112 -0.59 3.30 4.81
CA PRO A 112 0.31 3.70 5.89
C PRO A 112 -0.46 4.07 7.16
N THR A 113 0.11 3.75 8.32
CA THR A 113 -0.36 4.31 9.60
C THR A 113 0.07 5.77 9.72
N THR A 114 -0.51 6.50 10.67
CA THR A 114 -0.09 7.88 10.97
C THR A 114 1.38 7.95 11.36
N ALA A 115 1.89 6.99 12.13
CA ALA A 115 3.31 6.87 12.48
C ALA A 115 4.18 6.74 11.22
N TRP A 116 3.79 5.88 10.28
CA TRP A 116 4.50 5.76 8.99
C TRP A 116 4.46 7.04 8.16
N LEU A 117 3.34 7.76 8.14
CA LEU A 117 3.27 9.06 7.44
C LEU A 117 4.28 10.07 8.00
N PHE A 118 4.38 10.17 9.33
CA PHE A 118 5.35 11.06 9.98
C PHE A 118 6.79 10.61 9.70
N GLU A 119 7.07 9.32 9.80
CA GLU A 119 8.42 8.77 9.54
C GLU A 119 8.85 9.00 8.08
N LEU A 120 7.97 8.71 7.12
CA LEU A 120 8.27 8.89 5.69
C LEU A 120 8.49 10.37 5.36
N GLN A 121 7.68 11.28 5.93
CA GLN A 121 7.88 12.71 5.75
C GLN A 121 9.22 13.16 6.32
N ALA A 122 9.59 12.70 7.53
CA ALA A 122 10.87 13.00 8.15
C ALA A 122 12.06 12.51 7.29
N ARG A 123 11.98 11.28 6.76
CA ARG A 123 13.02 10.72 5.86
C ARG A 123 13.17 11.51 4.57
N ILE A 124 12.07 11.99 3.97
CA ILE A 124 12.11 12.86 2.79
C ILE A 124 12.78 14.19 3.12
N LEU A 125 12.43 14.81 4.23
CA LEU A 125 13.03 16.07 4.66
C LEU A 125 14.53 15.90 4.95
N ASN A 126 14.92 14.83 5.66
CA ASN A 126 16.32 14.50 5.90
C ASN A 126 17.08 14.31 4.58
N PHE A 127 16.47 13.67 3.59
CA PHE A 127 17.11 13.51 2.28
C PHE A 127 17.26 14.86 1.57
N VAL A 128 16.22 15.70 1.55
CA VAL A 128 16.26 17.01 0.89
C VAL A 128 17.28 17.95 1.53
N TRP A 129 17.36 17.99 2.86
CA TRP A 129 18.21 18.93 3.59
C TRP A 129 19.61 18.40 3.85
N HIS A 130 19.73 17.14 4.23
CA HIS A 130 20.98 16.55 4.74
C HIS A 130 21.55 15.44 3.85
N ASP A 131 20.90 15.17 2.71
CA ASP A 131 21.34 14.13 1.76
C ASP A 131 21.36 12.72 2.38
N LEU A 132 20.54 12.51 3.41
CA LEU A 132 20.44 11.25 4.13
C LEU A 132 18.99 10.79 4.23
N PHE A 133 18.70 9.62 3.69
CA PHE A 133 17.37 9.01 3.78
C PHE A 133 17.29 8.07 4.99
N SER A 134 17.27 8.64 6.19
CA SER A 134 17.21 7.92 7.48
C SER A 134 16.18 8.52 8.44
N ASP A 135 15.81 7.75 9.47
CA ASP A 135 14.93 8.14 10.58
C ASP A 135 15.69 8.93 11.67
N THR A 136 17.00 8.73 11.77
CA THR A 136 17.86 9.41 12.72
C THR A 136 17.75 10.91 12.51
N GLY A 137 17.38 11.66 13.55
CA GLY A 137 17.39 13.12 13.53
C GLY A 137 18.79 13.61 13.16
N VAL A 138 18.93 14.14 11.94
CA VAL A 138 20.21 14.70 11.52
C VAL A 138 20.31 16.08 12.16
N SER A 139 21.41 16.32 12.88
CA SER A 139 21.69 17.64 13.44
C SER A 139 21.90 18.63 12.29
N GLY A 140 21.00 19.61 12.17
CA GLY A 140 21.08 20.65 11.16
C GLY A 140 19.77 21.44 11.06
N ARG A 141 19.87 22.73 10.73
CA ARG A 141 18.70 23.60 10.60
C ARG A 141 18.10 23.43 9.21
N HIS A 142 16.79 23.19 9.11
CA HIS A 142 16.06 23.45 7.87
C HIS A 142 16.19 24.94 7.53
N TRP A 143 16.53 25.28 6.28
CA TRP A 143 16.75 26.67 5.89
C TRP A 143 15.44 27.45 5.71
N ILE A 144 14.33 26.75 5.49
CA ILE A 144 12.97 27.30 5.35
C ILE A 144 11.96 26.41 6.09
N SER A 145 10.77 26.93 6.38
CA SER A 145 9.69 26.14 6.98
C SER A 145 9.23 25.02 6.02
N GLN A 146 8.69 23.94 6.58
CA GLN A 146 8.20 22.80 5.79
C GLN A 146 7.08 23.21 4.85
N ASP A 147 6.19 24.11 5.30
CA ASP A 147 5.08 24.61 4.48
C ASP A 147 5.58 25.37 3.26
N ILE A 148 6.59 26.26 3.44
CA ILE A 148 7.20 26.99 2.33
C ILE A 148 7.98 26.04 1.41
N ALA A 149 8.67 25.03 1.96
CA ALA A 149 9.39 24.05 1.15
C ALA A 149 8.46 23.22 0.25
N ALA A 150 7.25 22.93 0.72
CA ALA A 150 6.24 22.17 -0.02
C ALA A 150 5.57 22.98 -1.14
N LEU A 151 5.62 24.32 -1.10
CA LEU A 151 5.02 25.15 -2.13
C LEU A 151 5.61 24.88 -3.53
N PRO A 152 4.82 25.08 -4.60
CA PRO A 152 5.32 25.04 -5.96
C PRO A 152 6.50 26.00 -6.17
N ARG A 153 7.41 25.61 -7.06
CA ARG A 153 8.60 26.45 -7.39
C ARG A 153 8.25 27.83 -7.94
N LYS A 154 7.13 27.91 -8.67
CA LYS A 154 6.61 29.18 -9.20
C LYS A 154 6.18 30.15 -8.08
N GLU A 155 5.90 29.63 -6.90
CA GLU A 155 5.47 30.37 -5.71
C GLU A 155 6.61 30.56 -4.70
N GLY A 156 7.86 30.29 -5.10
CA GLY A 156 9.04 30.45 -4.25
C GLY A 156 9.39 29.26 -3.36
N GLY A 157 8.65 28.14 -3.46
CA GLY A 157 8.95 26.90 -2.75
C GLY A 157 9.96 25.99 -3.46
N LEU A 158 10.24 24.84 -2.86
CA LEU A 158 11.13 23.82 -3.43
C LEU A 158 10.38 22.68 -4.14
N ALA A 159 9.04 22.66 -4.02
CA ALA A 159 8.17 21.54 -4.39
C ALA A 159 8.58 20.23 -3.70
N VAL A 160 8.91 20.30 -2.41
CA VAL A 160 9.14 19.10 -1.60
C VAL A 160 7.83 18.34 -1.45
N PRO A 161 7.79 17.03 -1.76
CA PRO A 161 6.57 16.28 -1.63
C PRO A 161 6.04 16.21 -0.19
N ASN A 162 4.72 16.33 -0.06
CA ASN A 162 4.00 16.14 1.19
C ASN A 162 3.33 14.75 1.17
N VAL A 163 3.87 13.80 1.93
CA VAL A 163 3.43 12.40 1.92
C VAL A 163 1.96 12.29 2.28
N LYS A 164 1.50 13.05 3.29
CA LYS A 164 0.10 13.03 3.72
C LYS A 164 -0.81 13.51 2.59
N ALA A 165 -0.52 14.65 1.99
CA ALA A 165 -1.34 15.21 0.92
C ALA A 165 -1.43 14.27 -0.30
N GLU A 166 -0.31 13.68 -0.70
CA GLU A 166 -0.21 12.77 -1.84
C GLU A 166 -0.96 11.45 -1.59
N VAL A 167 -0.85 10.88 -0.39
CA VAL A 167 -1.59 9.68 0.00
C VAL A 167 -3.09 9.97 0.07
N LEU A 168 -3.50 11.14 0.58
CA LEU A 168 -4.91 11.57 0.55
C LEU A 168 -5.45 11.72 -0.87
N ALA A 169 -4.67 12.34 -1.76
CA ALA A 169 -5.03 12.48 -3.17
C ALA A 169 -5.18 11.12 -3.87
N LEU A 170 -4.31 10.15 -3.53
CA LEU A 170 -4.43 8.77 -4.01
C LEU A 170 -5.74 8.13 -3.53
N ALA A 171 -6.07 8.23 -2.24
CA ALA A 171 -7.33 7.70 -1.72
C ALA A 171 -8.55 8.34 -2.40
N ALA A 172 -8.57 9.67 -2.53
CA ALA A 172 -9.65 10.37 -3.21
C ALA A 172 -9.83 9.86 -4.64
N THR A 173 -8.73 9.70 -5.38
CA THR A 173 -8.76 9.20 -6.76
C THR A 173 -9.28 7.77 -6.85
N GLU A 174 -8.83 6.86 -5.99
CA GLU A 174 -9.28 5.47 -6.00
C GLU A 174 -10.75 5.33 -5.55
N VAL A 175 -11.19 6.11 -4.57
CA VAL A 175 -12.60 6.14 -4.13
C VAL A 175 -13.50 6.66 -5.26
N THR A 176 -13.13 7.75 -5.92
CA THR A 176 -13.87 8.25 -7.08
C THR A 176 -13.93 7.21 -8.19
N ARG A 177 -12.81 6.52 -8.47
CA ARG A 177 -12.79 5.44 -9.46
C ARG A 177 -13.75 4.32 -9.07
N TRP A 178 -13.72 3.86 -7.83
CA TRP A 178 -14.62 2.80 -7.36
C TRP A 178 -16.08 3.22 -7.45
N ALA A 179 -16.41 4.45 -7.05
CA ALA A 179 -17.77 4.98 -7.16
C ALA A 179 -18.28 5.00 -8.62
N LEU A 180 -17.39 5.24 -9.59
CA LEU A 180 -17.75 5.29 -11.00
C LEU A 180 -17.75 3.91 -11.70
N THR A 181 -16.92 2.97 -11.25
CA THR A 181 -16.70 1.68 -11.95
C THR A 181 -17.18 0.45 -11.17
N SER A 182 -17.79 0.62 -9.99
CA SER A 182 -18.25 -0.51 -9.18
C SER A 182 -19.32 -1.31 -9.91
N ASN A 183 -19.20 -2.64 -9.88
CA ASN A 183 -20.22 -3.56 -10.35
C ASN A 183 -20.71 -4.46 -9.21
N CYS A 184 -21.81 -5.17 -9.43
CA CYS A 184 -22.41 -6.05 -8.42
C CYS A 184 -21.42 -7.09 -7.87
N THR A 185 -20.56 -7.66 -8.73
CA THR A 185 -19.54 -8.63 -8.31
C THR A 185 -18.51 -8.04 -7.34
N MET A 186 -18.07 -6.80 -7.57
CA MET A 186 -17.16 -6.09 -6.68
C MET A 186 -17.80 -5.82 -5.31
N LEU A 187 -19.10 -5.47 -5.30
CA LEU A 187 -19.85 -5.26 -4.06
C LEU A 187 -19.98 -6.57 -3.26
N ILE A 188 -20.38 -7.67 -3.93
CA ILE A 188 -20.48 -9.00 -3.30
C ILE A 188 -19.12 -9.47 -2.76
N ALA A 189 -18.04 -9.28 -3.54
CA ALA A 189 -16.70 -9.63 -3.09
C ALA A 189 -16.30 -8.80 -1.86
N GLY A 190 -16.62 -7.50 -1.85
CA GLY A 190 -16.45 -6.64 -0.68
C GLY A 190 -17.21 -7.18 0.52
N ASP A 191 -18.50 -7.47 0.37
CA ASP A 191 -19.33 -8.01 1.45
C ASP A 191 -18.77 -9.32 2.00
N ILE A 192 -18.29 -10.24 1.16
CA ILE A 192 -17.66 -11.49 1.59
C ILE A 192 -16.36 -11.23 2.36
N LEU A 193 -15.53 -10.30 1.89
CA LEU A 193 -14.25 -9.97 2.54
C LEU A 193 -14.45 -9.24 3.88
N PHE A 194 -15.58 -8.55 4.05
CA PHE A 194 -15.89 -7.71 5.22
C PHE A 194 -17.13 -8.19 6.00
N SER A 195 -17.59 -9.43 5.79
CA SER A 195 -18.86 -9.97 6.32
C SER A 195 -18.91 -10.10 7.84
N GLY A 196 -17.80 -9.89 8.55
CA GLY A 196 -17.70 -9.89 10.01
C GLY A 196 -17.51 -8.51 10.65
N THR A 197 -17.43 -7.44 9.85
CA THR A 197 -17.25 -6.06 10.31
C THR A 197 -18.55 -5.26 10.38
N THR A 198 -19.69 -5.87 10.03
CA THR A 198 -21.02 -5.25 10.13
C THR A 198 -21.40 -5.03 11.61
N GLY A 199 -21.45 -3.77 12.05
CA GLY A 199 -21.93 -3.38 13.39
C GLY A 199 -20.84 -2.99 14.40
N SER A 200 -19.57 -3.29 14.12
CA SER A 200 -18.47 -2.51 14.71
C SER A 200 -18.40 -1.22 13.90
N GLY A 201 -18.60 -0.06 14.52
CA GLY A 201 -18.47 1.22 13.82
C GLY A 201 -17.18 1.18 13.00
N ALA A 202 -17.30 1.31 11.68
CA ALA A 202 -16.13 1.31 10.80
C ALA A 202 -15.14 2.29 11.43
N SER A 203 -13.98 1.79 11.86
CA SER A 203 -12.97 2.66 12.47
C SER A 203 -12.68 3.75 11.44
N GLU A 204 -13.13 4.97 11.75
CA GLU A 204 -13.10 6.12 10.85
C GLU A 204 -11.65 6.32 10.41
N THR A 205 -11.33 5.78 9.24
CA THR A 205 -10.00 5.99 8.66
C THR A 205 -10.08 7.09 7.62
N TYR A 206 -11.23 7.31 6.96
CA TYR A 206 -11.48 8.47 6.10
C TYR A 206 -12.98 8.82 5.99
N VAL A 207 -13.34 10.03 6.43
CA VAL A 207 -14.64 10.66 6.15
C VAL A 207 -14.48 11.57 4.92
N PRO A 208 -15.10 11.26 3.77
CA PRO A 208 -15.18 12.22 2.66
C PRO A 208 -16.13 13.38 3.01
N LEU A 209 -15.87 14.55 2.43
CA LEU A 209 -16.79 15.70 2.48
C LEU A 209 -18.16 15.28 1.91
N GLY A 210 -19.18 15.22 2.78
CA GLY A 210 -20.57 14.86 2.43
C GLY A 210 -21.11 13.55 3.02
N PHE A 211 -20.39 12.89 3.92
CA PHE A 211 -20.84 11.63 4.54
C PHE A 211 -22.09 11.81 5.43
N ARG A 212 -23.08 10.92 5.26
CA ARG A 212 -24.25 10.79 6.16
C ARG A 212 -24.06 9.59 7.10
N THR A 213 -24.49 9.75 8.35
CA THR A 213 -24.29 8.80 9.47
C THR A 213 -25.08 7.49 9.38
N PHE A 214 -25.98 7.36 8.41
CA PHE A 214 -26.74 6.13 8.17
C PHE A 214 -26.30 5.54 6.84
N GLY A 215 -25.80 4.31 6.89
CA GLY A 215 -25.60 3.51 5.69
C GLY A 215 -26.94 3.37 4.97
N ILE A 216 -26.90 3.41 3.64
CA ILE A 216 -28.02 2.93 2.84
C ILE A 216 -28.08 1.42 3.13
N SER A 217 -28.91 1.03 4.11
CA SER A 217 -29.27 -0.38 4.28
C SER A 217 -29.74 -0.87 2.93
N GLY A 218 -29.17 -1.98 2.46
CA GLY A 218 -29.66 -2.66 1.27
C GLY A 218 -31.17 -2.75 1.36
N LEU A 219 -31.84 -2.11 0.40
CA LEU A 219 -33.26 -2.34 0.18
C LEU A 219 -33.44 -3.87 0.09
N PRO A 220 -34.44 -4.46 0.77
CA PRO A 220 -34.86 -5.80 0.42
C PRO A 220 -35.22 -5.77 -1.06
N TYR A 221 -34.66 -6.71 -1.81
CA TYR A 221 -35.03 -6.99 -3.19
C TYR A 221 -36.57 -6.99 -3.28
N PRO A 222 -37.21 -6.19 -4.16
CA PRO A 222 -38.64 -6.33 -4.33
C PRO A 222 -38.88 -7.68 -5.02
N ASP A 223 -39.47 -8.60 -4.28
CA ASP A 223 -40.27 -9.64 -4.91
C ASP A 223 -41.40 -8.93 -5.65
N SER A 224 -41.39 -9.07 -6.97
CA SER A 224 -42.39 -8.68 -7.97
C SER A 224 -42.30 -7.27 -8.61
N LEU A 225 -42.22 -7.37 -9.96
CA LEU A 225 -42.51 -6.43 -11.06
C LEU A 225 -41.53 -5.28 -11.34
#